data_AF-A6HBW8-F1
#
_entry.id   AF-A6HBW8-F1
#
_cell.length_a   1.000
_cell.length_b   1.000
_cell.length_c   1.000
_cell.angle_alpha   90.00
_cell.angle_beta   90.00
_cell.angle_gamma   90.00
#
_symmetry.space_group_name_H-M   'P 1'
#
loop_
_entity.id
_entity.type
_entity.pdbx_description
1 polymer ?
#
loop_
_entity_poly.entity_id
_entity_poly.type
_entity_poly.pdbx_seq_one_letter_code
_entity_poly.pdbx_strand_id
1 'polypeptide(L)'
;MAATLGADVIVTDLEELQDLLKMNINMNKHLVTGSVQAKSLEPLLKTLKDLSGSETSIICCYEQRTMGKNPEIEKKYFEVSNMLETAIMKPFSITRAPSILGKVKL
;
A
#
# COMPACT_ATOMS: atom_id res chain seq x y z
N MET A 1 -1.45 11.56 2.80
CA MET A 1 -1.19 12.30 4.05
C MET A 1 0.26 12.23 4.52
N ALA A 2 1.01 11.14 4.33
CA ALA A 2 2.41 11.11 4.79
C ALA A 2 3.26 12.30 4.29
N ALA A 3 3.17 12.65 3.00
CA ALA A 3 3.92 13.76 2.42
C ALA A 3 3.45 15.16 2.89
N THR A 4 2.20 15.30 3.35
CA THR A 4 1.70 16.56 3.93
C THR A 4 2.17 16.76 5.36
N LEU A 5 2.65 15.69 6.00
CA LEU A 5 3.24 15.68 7.34
C LEU A 5 4.79 15.77 7.29
N GLY A 6 5.38 16.11 6.14
CA GLY A 6 6.82 16.28 5.97
C GLY A 6 7.61 15.01 5.65
N ALA A 7 6.95 13.87 5.44
CA ALA A 7 7.65 12.63 5.09
C ALA A 7 8.06 12.59 3.60
N ASP A 8 9.15 11.87 3.31
CA ASP A 8 9.52 11.50 1.95
C ASP A 8 8.76 10.24 1.53
N VAL A 9 7.92 10.37 0.50
CA VAL A 9 6.96 9.34 0.10
C VAL A 9 7.21 8.87 -1.32
N ILE A 10 7.23 7.56 -1.52
CA ILE A 10 7.16 6.95 -2.85
C ILE A 10 5.78 6.30 -2.96
N VAL A 11 4.95 6.78 -3.89
CA VAL A 11 3.66 6.18 -4.22
C VAL A 11 3.82 5.26 -5.41
N THR A 12 3.17 4.10 -5.36
CA THR A 12 3.40 3.05 -6.34
C THR A 12 2.10 2.40 -6.77
N ASP A 13 1.94 2.20 -8.08
CA ASP A 13 0.77 1.58 -8.68
C ASP A 13 1.15 1.01 -10.06
N LEU A 14 0.18 0.45 -10.78
CA LEU A 14 0.33 -0.01 -12.15
C LEU A 14 0.90 1.09 -13.06
N GLU A 15 1.67 0.68 -14.07
CA GLU A 15 2.36 1.60 -14.97
C GLU A 15 1.38 2.55 -15.69
N GLU A 16 0.21 2.04 -16.07
CA GLU A 16 -0.88 2.78 -16.70
C GLU A 16 -1.44 3.92 -15.81
N LEU A 17 -1.30 3.80 -14.49
CA LEU A 17 -1.82 4.75 -13.50
C LEU A 17 -0.77 5.79 -13.08
N GLN A 18 0.46 5.69 -13.56
CA GLN A 18 1.55 6.60 -13.17
C GLN A 18 1.27 8.06 -13.53
N ASP A 19 0.63 8.32 -14.68
CA ASP A 19 0.32 9.69 -15.09
C ASP A 19 -0.80 10.30 -14.26
N LEU A 20 -1.77 9.49 -13.83
CA LEU A 20 -2.81 9.90 -12.90
C LEU A 20 -2.21 10.24 -11.52
N LEU A 21 -1.26 9.43 -11.03
CA LEU A 21 -0.54 9.71 -9.79
C LEU A 21 0.23 11.03 -9.86
N LYS A 22 0.96 11.29 -10.96
CA LYS A 22 1.68 12.55 -11.17
C LYS A 22 0.71 13.74 -11.22
N MET A 23 -0.44 13.60 -11.87
CA MET A 23 -1.47 14.64 -11.90
C MET A 23 -1.98 14.95 -10.49
N ASN A 24 -2.31 13.92 -9.69
CA ASN A 24 -2.76 14.08 -8.32
C ASN A 24 -1.71 14.74 -7.42
N ILE A 25 -0.44 14.38 -7.59
CA ILE A 25 0.68 15.03 -6.90
C ILE A 25 0.75 16.51 -7.27
N ASN A 26 0.67 16.84 -8.56
CA ASN A 26 0.79 18.22 -9.03
C ASN A 26 -0.36 19.10 -8.52
N MET A 27 -1.59 18.58 -8.55
CA MET A 27 -2.77 19.28 -8.01
C MET A 27 -2.63 19.57 -6.51
N ASN A 28 -2.08 18.63 -5.75
CA ASN A 28 -1.94 18.74 -4.29
C ASN A 28 -0.56 19.25 -3.85
N LYS A 29 0.29 19.70 -4.78
CA LYS A 29 1.67 20.11 -4.48
C LYS A 29 1.75 21.21 -3.42
N HIS A 30 0.73 22.06 -3.35
CA HIS A 30 0.60 23.13 -2.36
C HIS A 30 0.39 22.63 -0.92
N LEU A 31 -0.08 21.38 -0.74
CA LEU A 31 -0.27 20.75 0.57
C LEU A 31 0.92 19.86 0.97
N VAL A 32 1.81 19.57 0.02
CA VAL A 32 2.95 18.69 0.23
C VAL A 32 4.07 19.49 0.87
N THR A 33 4.47 19.09 2.08
CA THR A 33 5.55 19.70 2.85
C THR A 33 6.83 18.86 2.82
N GLY A 34 6.72 17.55 2.54
CA GLY A 34 7.84 16.63 2.29
C GLY A 34 8.08 16.41 0.79
N SER A 35 8.64 15.26 0.41
CA SER A 35 8.76 14.87 -1.00
C SER A 35 7.76 13.76 -1.36
N VAL A 36 7.34 13.74 -2.62
CA VAL A 36 6.52 12.65 -3.16
C VAL A 36 6.93 12.30 -4.57
N GLN A 37 7.14 11.02 -4.84
CA GLN A 37 7.50 10.49 -6.15
C GLN A 37 6.58 9.32 -6.52
N ALA A 38 6.20 9.22 -7.79
CA ALA A 38 5.47 8.08 -8.31
C ALA A 38 6.42 7.11 -9.01
N LYS A 39 6.33 5.81 -8.69
CA LYS A 39 7.08 4.73 -9.37
C LYS A 39 6.15 3.56 -9.69
N SER A 40 6.38 2.87 -10.80
CA SER A 40 5.71 1.60 -11.07
C SER A 40 6.34 0.50 -10.22
N LEU A 41 5.53 -0.48 -9.79
CA LEU A 41 6.02 -1.63 -9.03
C LEU A 41 5.86 -2.94 -9.81
N GLU A 42 6.94 -3.71 -9.84
CA GLU A 42 6.93 -5.18 -10.00
C GLU A 42 6.27 -5.85 -8.77
N PRO A 43 6.00 -7.19 -8.75
CA PRO A 43 5.12 -7.82 -7.75
C PRO A 43 5.36 -7.35 -6.31
N LEU A 44 4.30 -6.78 -5.70
CA LEU A 44 4.28 -6.07 -4.41
C LEU A 44 5.22 -6.65 -3.33
N LEU A 45 5.20 -7.96 -3.17
CA LEU A 45 5.97 -8.69 -2.15
C LEU A 45 7.48 -8.66 -2.38
N LYS A 46 7.92 -8.72 -3.64
CA LYS A 46 9.35 -8.64 -3.99
C LYS A 46 9.90 -7.27 -3.61
N THR A 47 9.17 -6.22 -3.98
CA THR A 47 9.60 -4.85 -3.70
C THR A 47 9.55 -4.52 -2.22
N LEU A 48 8.57 -5.03 -1.47
CA LEU A 48 8.55 -4.90 -0.01
C LEU A 48 9.80 -5.54 0.61
N LYS A 49 10.20 -6.72 0.15
CA LYS A 49 11.42 -7.39 0.62
C LYS A 49 12.68 -6.59 0.28
N ASP A 50 12.78 -6.09 -0.94
CA ASP A 50 13.97 -5.37 -1.44
C ASP A 50 14.14 -3.98 -0.78
N LEU A 51 13.04 -3.31 -0.43
CA LEU A 51 13.07 -1.97 0.17
C LEU A 51 13.11 -1.97 1.71
N SER A 52 12.72 -3.07 2.37
CA SER A 52 12.56 -3.08 3.84
C SER A 52 13.86 -3.44 4.56
N GLY A 53 14.51 -2.44 5.16
CA GLY A 53 15.68 -2.58 6.05
C GLY A 53 15.32 -2.97 7.49
N SER A 54 16.30 -3.17 8.38
CA SER A 54 16.08 -3.63 9.77
C SER A 54 15.12 -2.74 10.58
N GLU A 55 15.18 -1.44 10.32
CA GLU A 55 14.37 -0.41 10.98
C GLU A 55 13.05 -0.10 10.26
N THR A 56 12.74 -0.80 9.17
CA THR A 56 11.55 -0.51 8.37
C THR A 56 10.32 -1.18 8.97
N SER A 57 9.41 -0.37 9.49
CA SER A 57 8.06 -0.79 9.88
C SER A 57 7.13 -0.83 8.67
N ILE A 58 6.51 -1.97 8.41
CA ILE A 58 5.57 -2.13 7.30
C ILE A 58 4.14 -2.10 7.85
N ILE A 59 3.31 -1.23 7.28
CA ILE A 59 1.90 -1.06 7.62
C ILE A 59 1.07 -1.45 6.40
N CYS A 60 0.25 -2.48 6.51
CA CYS A 60 -0.65 -2.93 5.46
C CYS A 60 -2.10 -2.69 5.88
N CYS A 61 -2.81 -1.89 5.10
CA CYS A 61 -4.25 -1.65 5.27
C CYS A 61 -4.97 -2.19 4.04
N TYR A 62 -6.02 -2.98 4.24
CA TYR A 62 -6.81 -3.50 3.12
C TYR A 62 -8.30 -3.59 3.47
N GLU A 63 -9.14 -3.59 2.43
CA GLU A 63 -10.58 -3.84 2.53
C GLU A 63 -10.84 -5.33 2.33
N GLN A 64 -11.55 -5.97 3.26
CA GLN A 64 -11.95 -7.37 3.10
C GLN A 64 -13.06 -7.48 2.06
N ARG A 65 -12.84 -8.27 1.01
CA ARG A 65 -13.81 -8.53 -0.06
C ARG A 65 -14.18 -10.00 -0.11
N THR A 66 -15.46 -10.31 0.09
CA THR A 66 -15.96 -11.69 0.19
C THR A 66 -16.48 -12.27 -1.12
N MET A 67 -16.59 -11.47 -2.18
CA MET A 67 -17.18 -11.89 -3.46
C MET A 67 -16.12 -12.35 -4.48
N GLY A 68 -16.48 -13.33 -5.31
CA GLY A 68 -15.64 -13.81 -6.41
C GLY A 68 -14.37 -14.50 -5.92
N LYS A 69 -13.24 -14.28 -6.62
CA LYS A 69 -11.94 -14.88 -6.28
C LYS A 69 -11.20 -14.15 -5.14
N ASN A 70 -11.76 -13.07 -4.61
CA ASN A 70 -11.10 -12.22 -3.61
C ASN A 70 -10.74 -12.94 -2.30
N PRO A 71 -11.57 -13.86 -1.75
CA PRO A 71 -11.20 -14.60 -0.53
C PRO A 71 -9.95 -15.49 -0.71
N GLU A 72 -9.80 -16.12 -1.88
CA GLU A 72 -8.63 -16.96 -2.18
C GLU A 72 -7.36 -16.13 -2.36
N ILE A 73 -7.48 -14.97 -3.00
CA ILE A 73 -6.36 -14.02 -3.17
C ILE A 73 -5.93 -13.46 -1.82
N GLU A 74 -6.89 -13.10 -0.96
CA GLU A 74 -6.64 -12.65 0.41
C GLU A 74 -5.87 -13.72 1.20
N LYS A 75 -6.33 -14.97 1.16
CA LYS A 75 -5.64 -16.08 1.84
C LYS A 75 -4.20 -16.27 1.35
N LYS A 76 -3.98 -16.27 0.03
CA LYS A 76 -2.63 -16.36 -0.55
C LYS A 76 -1.76 -15.17 -0.15
N TYR A 77 -2.32 -13.97 -0.11
CA TYR A 77 -1.60 -12.78 0.34
C TYR A 77 -1.15 -12.92 1.79
N PHE A 78 -2.04 -13.34 2.70
CA PHE A 78 -1.69 -13.58 4.10
C PHE A 78 -0.62 -14.66 4.28
N GLU A 79 -0.70 -15.76 3.54
CA GLU A 79 0.30 -16.83 3.60
C GLU A 79 1.70 -16.29 3.24
N VAL A 80 1.82 -15.58 2.11
CA VAL A 80 3.11 -15.03 1.69
C VAL A 80 3.55 -13.88 2.60
N SER A 81 2.62 -13.09 3.12
CA SER A 81 2.91 -12.01 4.06
C SER A 81 3.46 -12.54 5.39
N ASN A 82 2.90 -13.65 5.90
CA ASN A 82 3.37 -14.30 7.12
C ASN A 82 4.76 -14.96 6.91
N MET A 83 5.00 -15.50 5.71
CA MET A 83 6.36 -15.93 5.32
C MET A 83 7.33 -14.76 5.28
N LEU A 84 6.89 -13.58 4.83
CA LEU A 84 7.69 -12.37 4.83
C LEU A 84 8.03 -11.93 6.26
N GLU A 85 7.03 -11.89 7.15
CA GLU A 85 7.20 -11.56 8.56
C GLU A 85 8.20 -12.52 9.25
N THR A 86 8.05 -13.82 9.00
CA THR A 86 8.94 -14.85 9.55
C THR A 86 10.37 -14.73 9.02
N ALA A 87 10.53 -14.49 7.70
CA ALA A 87 11.84 -14.38 7.06
C ALA A 87 12.57 -13.08 7.43
N ILE A 88 11.81 -12.04 7.78
CA ILE A 88 12.34 -10.71 8.01
C ILE A 88 12.49 -10.41 9.53
N MET A 89 11.83 -11.16 10.43
CA MET A 89 11.87 -10.96 11.90
C MET A 89 11.59 -9.50 12.30
N LYS A 90 10.55 -8.88 11.70
CA LYS A 90 10.27 -7.44 11.88
C LYS A 90 8.83 -7.17 12.32
N PRO A 91 8.57 -6.02 12.96
CA PRO A 91 7.22 -5.56 13.24
C PRO A 91 6.46 -5.31 11.94
N PHE A 92 5.54 -6.20 11.64
CA PHE A 92 4.65 -6.16 10.49
C PHE A 92 3.22 -6.06 11.00
N SER A 93 2.49 -5.02 10.58
CA SER A 93 1.12 -4.77 11.06
C SER A 93 0.14 -4.79 9.89
N ILE A 94 -0.78 -5.76 9.90
CA ILE A 94 -1.94 -5.78 9.00
C ILE A 94 -3.18 -5.32 9.75
N THR A 95 -3.80 -4.24 9.26
CA THR A 95 -5.07 -3.75 9.76
C THR A 95 -6.14 -3.90 8.69
N ARG A 96 -7.29 -4.49 9.07
CA ARG A 96 -8.48 -4.53 8.23
C ARG A 96 -9.20 -3.18 8.31
N ALA A 97 -9.39 -2.52 7.18
CA ALA A 97 -10.26 -1.36 7.12
C ALA A 97 -11.73 -1.84 7.21
N PRO A 98 -12.60 -1.21 8.02
CA PRO A 98 -14.01 -1.54 8.04
C PRO A 98 -14.59 -1.31 6.64
N SER A 99 -15.31 -2.32 6.12
CA SER A 99 -15.94 -2.24 4.81
C SER A 99 -16.94 -1.07 4.81
N ILE A 100 -16.77 -0.13 3.87
CA ILE A 100 -17.68 1.02 3.71
C ILE A 100 -19.01 0.60 3.06
N LEU A 101 -19.26 -0.71 2.96
CA LEU A 101 -20.40 -1.34 2.32
C LEU A 101 -21.69 -1.25 3.18
N GLY A 102 -22.00 -0.04 3.63
CA GLY A 102 -23.20 0.27 4.40
C GLY A 102 -23.84 1.63 4.11
N LYS A 103 -23.32 2.42 3.15
CA LYS A 103 -23.86 3.78 2.86
C LYS A 103 -24.08 4.14 1.39
N VAL A 104 -24.20 3.16 0.50
CA VAL A 104 -24.80 3.39 -0.81
C VAL A 104 -25.88 2.33 -1.04
N LYS A 105 -27.07 2.57 -0.47
CA LYS A 105 -28.31 2.08 -1.08
C LYS A 105 -28.54 2.99 -2.28
N LEU A 106 -28.40 2.45 -3.49
CA LEU A 106 -29.09 3.00 -4.66
C LEU A 106 -30.60 3.02 -4.41
#